data_AF-A0A9P5E811-F1
#
_entry.id   AF-A0A9P5E811-F1
#
_cell.length_a   1.000
_cell.length_b   1.000
_cell.length_c   1.000
_cell.angle_alpha   90.00
_cell.angle_beta   90.00
_cell.angle_gamma   90.00
#
_symmetry.space_group_name_H-M   'P 1'
#
loop_
_entity.id
_entity.type
_entity.pdbx_description
1 polymer ?
#
loop_
_entity_poly.entity_id
_entity_poly.type
_entity_poly.pdbx_seq_one_letter_code
_entity_poly.pdbx_strand_id
1 'polypeptide(L)'
;MVPAFADQIPAMIGQPESDLKTLRAGIISYNKALTERAANFSKSSSGVEVAVFDTKPTFDTAVKKFKEYGAKDATCYGGNDCLWTDTYHAGVVIHKALAKNFAEGISKVFAL
;
A
#
# COMPACT_ATOMS: atom_id res chain seq x y z
N MET A 1 -1.92 5.93 6.14
CA MET A 1 -1.79 4.75 5.25
C MET A 1 -0.75 3.84 5.85
N VAL A 2 -0.94 2.52 5.79
CA VAL A 2 0.09 1.54 6.17
C VAL A 2 0.75 0.98 4.89
N PRO A 3 2.08 1.02 4.72
CA PRO A 3 2.77 0.34 3.63
C PRO A 3 2.70 -1.17 3.82
N ALA A 4 2.61 -1.96 2.76
CA ALA A 4 2.34 -3.39 2.90
C ALA A 4 3.23 -4.34 2.07
N PHE A 5 4.24 -3.80 1.40
CA PHE A 5 4.89 -4.47 0.29
C PHE A 5 6.38 -4.57 0.56
N ALA A 6 6.81 -5.77 0.95
CA ALA A 6 8.21 -6.18 0.84
C ALA A 6 8.43 -6.96 -0.45
N ASP A 7 7.49 -7.82 -0.84
CA ASP A 7 7.77 -8.86 -1.84
C ASP A 7 7.27 -8.56 -3.26
N GLN A 8 6.51 -7.49 -3.42
CA GLN A 8 5.84 -7.14 -4.67
C GLN A 8 6.60 -6.10 -5.50
N ILE A 9 7.51 -5.37 -4.85
CA ILE A 9 8.26 -4.27 -5.44
C ILE A 9 9.38 -4.85 -6.32
N PRO A 10 9.57 -4.39 -7.57
CA PRO A 10 10.60 -4.95 -8.45
C PRO A 10 12.01 -4.95 -7.83
N ALA A 11 12.38 -3.92 -7.08
CA ALA A 11 13.67 -3.80 -6.40
C ALA A 11 13.89 -4.86 -5.31
N MET A 12 12.82 -5.49 -4.82
CA MET A 12 12.89 -6.49 -3.76
C MET A 12 12.97 -7.92 -4.31
N ILE A 13 12.74 -8.10 -5.62
CA ILE A 13 12.87 -9.39 -6.27
C ILE A 13 14.35 -9.78 -6.32
N GLY A 14 14.67 -10.95 -5.78
CA GLY A 14 16.04 -11.49 -5.75
C GLY A 14 16.93 -10.95 -4.64
N GLN A 15 16.40 -10.12 -3.73
CA GLN A 15 17.12 -9.72 -2.53
C GLN A 15 17.32 -10.90 -1.56
N PRO A 16 18.36 -10.88 -0.72
CA PRO A 16 18.59 -11.92 0.28
C PRO A 16 17.38 -12.07 1.23
N GLU A 17 17.02 -13.31 1.56
CA GLU A 17 15.88 -13.57 2.46
C GLU A 17 16.09 -12.98 3.87
N SER A 18 17.34 -12.83 4.33
CA SER A 18 17.66 -12.10 5.57
C SER A 18 17.19 -10.65 5.54
N ASP A 19 17.35 -10.00 4.39
CA ASP A 19 17.06 -8.59 4.19
C ASP A 19 15.55 -8.41 4.02
N LEU A 20 14.91 -9.29 3.23
CA LEU A 20 13.45 -9.33 3.09
C LEU A 20 12.77 -9.60 4.43
N LYS A 21 13.28 -10.53 5.24
CA LYS A 21 12.77 -10.80 6.59
C LYS A 21 12.85 -9.56 7.48
N THR A 22 13.97 -8.83 7.42
CA THR A 22 14.17 -7.59 8.18
C THR A 22 13.19 -6.51 7.72
N LEU A 23 13.01 -6.33 6.41
CA LEU A 23 12.05 -5.39 5.84
C LEU A 23 10.61 -5.72 6.25
N ARG A 24 10.19 -6.99 6.11
CA ARG A 24 8.85 -7.46 6.52
C ARG A 24 8.60 -7.19 8.00
N ALA A 25 9.56 -7.50 8.87
CA ALA A 25 9.46 -7.22 10.30
C ALA A 25 9.34 -5.72 10.61
N GLY A 26 10.12 -4.89 9.92
CA GLY A 26 10.06 -3.42 10.02
C GLY A 26 8.69 -2.87 9.63
N ILE A 27 8.15 -3.31 8.49
CA ILE A 27 6.82 -2.92 8.01
C ILE A 27 5.73 -3.32 9.01
N ILE A 28 5.75 -4.57 9.51
CA ILE A 28 4.77 -5.06 10.50
C ILE A 28 4.83 -4.21 11.79
N SER A 29 6.04 -3.97 12.31
CA SER A 29 6.24 -3.18 13.53
C SER A 29 5.75 -1.74 13.36
N TYR A 30 6.11 -1.10 12.25
CA TYR A 30 5.66 0.26 11.91
C TYR A 30 4.13 0.34 11.81
N ASN A 31 3.50 -0.59 11.08
CA ASN A 31 2.05 -0.59 10.88
C ASN A 31 1.28 -0.77 12.19
N LYS A 32 1.78 -1.64 13.08
CA LYS A 32 1.23 -1.81 14.43
C LYS A 32 1.36 -0.51 15.23
N ALA A 33 2.56 0.07 15.28
CA ALA A 33 2.82 1.30 16.02
C ALA A 33 2.01 2.51 15.51
N LEU A 34 1.81 2.61 14.20
CA LEU A 34 0.98 3.64 13.56
C LEU A 34 -0.48 3.50 13.97
N THR A 35 -1.03 2.28 13.89
CA THR A 35 -2.43 2.00 14.23
C THR A 35 -2.72 2.26 15.70
N GLU A 36 -1.80 1.86 16.60
CA GLU A 36 -1.91 2.15 18.03
C GLU A 36 -1.88 3.65 18.32
N ARG A 37 -1.00 4.41 17.65
CA ARG A 37 -0.92 5.87 17.80
C ARG A 37 -2.18 6.56 17.30
N ALA A 38 -2.71 6.15 16.14
CA ALA A 38 -3.96 6.67 15.62
C ALA A 38 -5.12 6.45 16.59
N ALA A 39 -5.23 5.23 17.15
CA ALA A 39 -6.25 4.90 18.14
C ALA A 39 -6.11 5.71 19.44
N ASN A 40 -4.88 5.88 19.94
CA ASN A 40 -4.63 6.67 21.14
C ASN A 40 -4.94 8.16 20.92
N PHE A 41 -4.52 8.71 19.79
CA PHE A 41 -4.78 10.11 19.45
C PHE A 41 -6.28 10.40 19.30
N SER A 42 -7.03 9.48 18.67
CA SER A 42 -8.49 9.60 18.57
C SER A 42 -9.18 9.57 19.95
N LYS A 43 -8.67 8.79 20.91
CA LYS A 43 -9.20 8.78 22.29
C LYS A 43 -8.86 10.04 23.09
N SER A 44 -7.70 10.66 22.83
CA SER A 44 -7.22 11.81 23.60
C SER A 44 -7.62 13.17 23.02
N SER A 45 -8.19 13.21 21.82
CA SER A 45 -8.45 14.45 21.09
C SER A 45 -9.94 14.58 20.76
N SER A 46 -10.66 15.38 21.54
CA SER A 46 -12.07 15.65 21.26
C SER A 46 -12.24 16.42 19.95
N GLY A 47 -13.26 16.05 19.17
CA GLY A 47 -13.58 16.71 17.90
C GLY A 47 -12.68 16.34 16.71
N VAL A 48 -11.78 15.36 16.87
CA VAL A 48 -10.94 14.86 15.76
C VAL A 48 -11.27 13.40 15.46
N GLU A 49 -11.62 13.14 14.20
CA GLU A 49 -11.82 11.78 13.70
C GLU A 49 -10.57 11.30 12.96
N VAL A 50 -10.12 10.08 13.26
CA VAL A 50 -8.93 9.50 12.63
C VAL A 50 -9.24 8.12 12.08
N ALA A 51 -8.84 7.90 10.84
CA ALA A 51 -8.94 6.62 10.16
C ALA A 51 -7.57 6.18 9.66
N VAL A 52 -7.31 4.88 9.74
CA VAL A 52 -6.13 4.25 9.12
C VAL A 52 -6.61 3.48 7.90
N PHE A 53 -6.17 3.90 6.72
CA PHE A 53 -6.42 3.18 5.47
C PHE A 53 -5.33 2.13 5.22
N ASP A 54 -5.75 0.87 5.11
CA ASP A 54 -4.88 -0.25 4.72
C ASP A 54 -4.71 -0.30 3.20
N THR A 55 -3.48 -0.06 2.75
CA THR A 55 -3.16 -0.05 1.32
C THR A 55 -2.88 -1.44 0.77
N LYS A 56 -2.60 -2.43 1.64
CA LYS A 56 -2.23 -3.80 1.24
C LYS A 56 -3.18 -4.42 0.23
N PRO A 57 -4.51 -4.40 0.44
CA PRO A 57 -5.43 -5.09 -0.45
C PRO A 57 -5.41 -4.50 -1.87
N THR A 58 -5.12 -3.21 -2.01
CA THR A 58 -5.05 -2.55 -3.32
C THR A 58 -3.83 -3.02 -4.10
N PHE A 59 -2.66 -3.05 -3.46
CA PHE A 59 -1.44 -3.54 -4.10
C PHE A 59 -1.52 -5.04 -4.40
N ASP A 60 -1.99 -5.85 -3.45
CA ASP A 60 -2.22 -7.28 -3.67
C ASP A 60 -3.12 -7.53 -4.88
N THR A 61 -4.19 -6.75 -5.01
CA THR A 61 -5.12 -6.84 -6.15
C THR A 61 -4.44 -6.44 -7.45
N ALA A 62 -3.74 -5.30 -7.48
CA ALA A 62 -3.08 -4.81 -8.68
C ALA A 62 -2.01 -5.79 -9.19
N VAL A 63 -1.17 -6.32 -8.30
CA VAL A 63 -0.13 -7.29 -8.63
C VAL A 63 -0.75 -8.62 -9.09
N LYS A 64 -1.73 -9.14 -8.35
CA LYS A 64 -2.39 -10.42 -8.69
C LYS A 64 -3.17 -10.35 -10.01
N LYS A 65 -3.75 -9.19 -10.32
CA LYS A 65 -4.63 -8.98 -11.49
C LYS A 65 -4.00 -7.99 -12.48
N PHE A 66 -2.68 -7.98 -12.63
CA PHE A 66 -1.94 -7.00 -13.43
C PHE A 66 -2.54 -6.75 -14.84
N LYS A 67 -3.07 -7.79 -15.49
CA LYS A 67 -3.75 -7.69 -16.79
C LYS A 67 -5.02 -6.81 -16.76
N GLU A 68 -5.80 -6.85 -15.67
CA GLU A 68 -6.98 -5.98 -15.49
C GLU A 68 -6.58 -4.50 -15.38
N TYR A 69 -5.33 -4.23 -15.01
CA TYR A 69 -4.75 -2.89 -14.92
C TYR A 69 -3.99 -2.47 -16.18
N GLY A 70 -4.07 -3.27 -17.27
CA GLY A 70 -3.41 -2.98 -18.54
C GLY A 70 -1.89 -3.20 -18.53
N ALA A 71 -1.35 -3.83 -17.48
CA ALA A 71 0.08 -4.11 -17.40
C ALA A 71 0.44 -5.40 -18.13
N LYS A 72 1.65 -5.46 -18.72
CA LYS A 72 2.15 -6.66 -19.39
C LYS A 72 2.53 -7.78 -18.43
N ASP A 73 3.06 -7.44 -17.26
CA ASP A 73 3.37 -8.34 -16.16
C ASP A 73 3.33 -7.60 -14.81
N ALA A 74 3.53 -8.34 -13.72
CA ALA A 74 3.42 -7.82 -12.37
C ALA A 74 4.64 -7.03 -11.87
N THR A 75 5.78 -7.11 -12.56
CA THR A 75 7.09 -6.65 -12.07
C THR A 75 7.75 -5.63 -13.00
N CYS A 76 7.18 -5.37 -14.16
CA CYS A 76 7.72 -4.43 -15.13
C CYS A 76 7.59 -2.99 -14.64
N TYR A 77 8.51 -2.16 -15.10
CA TYR A 77 8.58 -0.75 -14.75
C TYR A 77 8.98 0.12 -15.96
N GLY A 78 8.76 1.43 -15.85
CA GLY A 78 9.26 2.43 -16.82
C GLY A 78 8.38 2.64 -18.06
N GLY A 79 7.27 1.91 -18.20
CA GLY A 79 6.32 2.03 -19.31
C GLY A 79 4.90 2.36 -18.86
N ASN A 80 4.09 2.90 -19.76
CA ASN A 80 2.65 3.11 -19.51
C ASN A 80 1.87 1.79 -19.40
N ASP A 81 2.44 0.71 -19.93
CA ASP A 81 1.98 -0.68 -19.85
C ASP A 81 2.58 -1.42 -18.64
N CYS A 82 3.04 -0.67 -17.62
CA CYS A 82 3.62 -1.23 -16.41
C CYS A 82 2.92 -0.78 -15.13
N LEU A 83 2.90 -1.71 -14.17
CA LEU A 83 2.38 -1.43 -12.83
C LEU A 83 3.26 -0.47 -12.05
N TRP A 84 4.56 -0.42 -12.36
CA TRP A 84 5.56 0.33 -11.61
C TRP A 84 6.15 1.46 -12.46
N THR A 85 6.43 2.61 -11.84
CA THR A 85 7.08 3.74 -12.52
C THR A 85 8.57 3.48 -12.67
N ASP A 86 9.20 3.00 -11.60
CA ASP A 86 10.59 2.57 -11.56
C ASP A 86 10.67 1.25 -10.77
N THR A 87 11.87 0.85 -10.33
CA THR A 87 12.03 -0.40 -9.59
C THR A 87 11.39 -0.38 -8.20
N TYR A 88 10.95 0.77 -7.69
CA TYR A 88 10.44 0.93 -6.33
C TYR A 88 9.02 1.50 -6.28
N HIS A 89 8.74 2.53 -7.08
CA HIS A 89 7.53 3.34 -7.00
C HIS A 89 6.39 2.79 -7.85
N ALA A 90 5.19 2.83 -7.28
CA ALA A 90 3.96 2.47 -7.96
C ALA A 90 3.72 3.37 -9.20
N GLY A 91 3.16 2.77 -10.23
CA GLY A 91 2.68 3.45 -11.43
C GLY A 91 1.35 4.16 -11.20
N VAL A 92 0.99 5.02 -12.16
CA VAL A 92 -0.26 5.80 -12.10
C VAL A 92 -1.51 4.93 -11.96
N VAL A 93 -1.50 3.71 -12.54
CA VAL A 93 -2.64 2.78 -12.47
C VAL A 93 -2.89 2.29 -11.04
N ILE A 94 -1.84 1.99 -10.28
CA ILE A 94 -1.92 1.62 -8.86
C ILE A 94 -2.37 2.84 -8.05
N HIS A 95 -1.83 4.03 -8.32
CA HIS A 95 -2.25 5.26 -7.62
C HIS A 95 -3.72 5.58 -7.83
N LYS A 96 -4.28 5.39 -9.04
CA LYS A 96 -5.71 5.55 -9.31
C LYS A 96 -6.55 4.55 -8.52
N ALA A 97 -6.12 3.29 -8.44
CA ALA A 97 -6.79 2.26 -7.66
C ALA A 97 -6.79 2.58 -6.16
N LEU A 98 -5.65 3.04 -5.64
CA LEU A 98 -5.51 3.48 -4.25
C LEU A 98 -6.43 4.65 -3.95
N ALA A 99 -6.46 5.68 -4.80
CA ALA A 99 -7.31 6.85 -4.62
C ALA A 99 -8.80 6.46 -4.58
N LYS A 100 -9.24 5.57 -5.49
CA LYS A 100 -10.60 5.05 -5.50
C LYS A 100 -10.93 4.29 -4.21
N ASN A 101 -10.11 3.31 -3.84
CA ASN A 101 -10.35 2.49 -2.66
C ASN A 101 -10.24 3.30 -1.36
N PHE A 102 -9.39 4.32 -1.33
CA PHE A 102 -9.28 5.27 -0.23
C PHE A 102 -10.57 6.09 -0.09
N ALA A 103 -11.07 6.68 -1.18
CA ALA A 103 -12.31 7.44 -1.15
C ALA A 103 -13.49 6.58 -0.68
N GLU A 104 -13.64 5.37 -1.23
CA GLU A 104 -14.68 4.41 -0.82
C GLU A 104 -14.52 3.93 0.63
N GLY A 105 -13.28 3.79 1.10
CA GLY A 105 -12.99 3.36 2.47
C GLY A 105 -13.32 4.46 3.48
N ILE A 106 -12.88 5.69 3.20
CA ILE A 106 -13.08 6.84 4.08
C ILE A 106 -14.54 7.28 4.13
N SER A 107 -15.27 7.22 3.01
CA SER A 107 -16.71 7.56 3.00
C SER A 107 -17.57 6.62 3.87
N LYS A 108 -17.06 5.43 4.22
CA LYS A 108 -17.71 4.51 5.16
C LYS A 108 -17.38 4.80 6.62
N VAL A 109 -16.27 5.49 6.86
CA VAL A 109 -15.79 5.82 8.21
C VAL A 109 -16.31 7.19 8.63
N PHE A 110 -16.24 8.17 7.73
CA PHE A 110 -16.77 9.50 7.96
C PHE A 110 -18.06 9.66 7.17
N ALA A 111 -19.16 9.95 7.86
CA ALA A 111 -20.38 10.37 7.20
C ALA A 111 -20.11 11.75 6.57
N LEU A 112 -19.95 11.76 5.24
CA LEU A 112 -19.91 12.99 4.45
C LEU A 112 -21.33 13.40 4.07
#